data_AF-A0A1X3JID7-F1
#
_entry.id   AF-A0A1X3JID7-F1
#
_cell.length_a   1.000
_cell.length_b   1.000
_cell.length_c   1.000
_cell.angle_alpha   90.00
_cell.angle_beta   90.00
_cell.angle_gamma   90.00
#
_symmetry.space_group_name_H-M   'P 1'
#
loop_
_entity.id
_entity.type
_entity.pdbx_description
1 polymer ?
#
loop_
_entity_poly.entity_id
_entity_poly.type
_entity_poly.pdbx_seq_one_letter_code
_entity_poly.pdbx_strand_id
1 'polypeptide(L)'
;MALEDASTTKKGIVQLSSATNSTSEKLAATPKAVKTVKDSSVQKTGDTMGGQLKISTINALRIFNQAFGLIFRRSEDHLHLIPTNEGEGENGDIGSLRPFSINLRSGLVSIGNGLKVGGSVTGNLTGNADTATKIKTARKIGGVAFDGSADINLPGVNATGNQNTTGNAATATKLQAARTINGVSFDGSANITLTPSNIGALALTGGTLSGGLTAAGEVISRSANGLRIAYGNYGFFIRNDGSNTYFMLTDSGNSLGTHNSLRPFIISNHTGNVTIATKLNASGGITGSLSGNASTATKLQTARTINGVKFDGSANIEAFPPGVPLPWPSDTPPAGYAIMQGQTFDKAAYPKLAIAYPSGVIPDMRGWTIKGKPASGRAVLSQEQDGIKSHTHSASASSTDLGTKTTSSFDYGTKSTNNTGAHTHSLSGSTGSAGVHTHGNGIRWPGGGGSALAFYDGGGFTYVQNSQYQVSPETSSYRSYYQRIQTQSAGAHTHSLSGTAASSGAHAHTVGIGAHTHSVAIGSHGHTITVNAAGNAENTVKNIAFNYIVRLA
;
A
#
# COMPACT_ATOMS: atom_id res chain seq x y z
N MET A 1 -93.20 -212.48 -14.67
CA MET A 1 -92.44 -211.51 -13.86
C MET A 1 -92.42 -210.19 -14.62
N ALA A 2 -92.73 -209.06 -13.97
CA ALA A 2 -92.53 -207.73 -14.54
C ALA A 2 -91.08 -207.27 -14.24
N LEU A 3 -90.43 -206.55 -15.18
CA LEU A 3 -89.10 -205.96 -14.99
C LEU A 3 -89.19 -204.61 -14.26
N GLU A 4 -88.22 -204.30 -13.39
CA GLU A 4 -88.09 -203.03 -12.66
C GLU A 4 -87.08 -202.06 -13.32
N ASP A 5 -87.16 -200.78 -12.95
CA ASP A 5 -86.25 -199.72 -13.40
C ASP A 5 -84.81 -199.91 -12.88
N ALA A 6 -83.83 -199.49 -13.68
CA ALA A 6 -82.43 -199.53 -13.27
C ALA A 6 -82.09 -198.37 -12.32
N SER A 7 -81.23 -198.66 -11.35
CA SER A 7 -80.57 -197.66 -10.52
C SER A 7 -79.06 -197.83 -10.61
N THR A 8 -78.31 -196.96 -9.94
CA THR A 8 -76.86 -197.11 -9.77
C THR A 8 -76.47 -198.39 -9.01
N THR A 9 -77.41 -199.07 -8.34
CA THR A 9 -77.18 -200.27 -7.53
C THR A 9 -78.01 -201.48 -7.94
N LYS A 10 -78.97 -201.34 -8.86
CA LYS A 10 -79.89 -202.42 -9.26
C LYS A 10 -80.01 -202.48 -10.78
N LYS A 11 -79.84 -203.68 -11.35
CA LYS A 11 -80.01 -203.90 -12.80
C LYS A 11 -81.49 -203.84 -13.16
N GLY A 12 -81.80 -203.06 -14.19
CA GLY A 12 -83.16 -202.81 -14.69
C GLY A 12 -83.09 -202.07 -16.01
N ILE A 13 -84.20 -201.48 -16.44
CA ILE A 13 -84.29 -200.71 -17.68
C ILE A 13 -84.23 -199.20 -17.34
N VAL A 14 -83.46 -198.41 -18.10
CA VAL A 14 -83.35 -196.95 -17.90
C VAL A 14 -83.64 -196.25 -19.22
N GLN A 15 -84.48 -195.21 -19.18
CA GLN A 15 -84.69 -194.32 -20.31
C GLN A 15 -83.57 -193.27 -20.36
N LEU A 16 -83.04 -193.07 -21.57
CA LEU A 16 -81.96 -192.12 -21.82
C LEU A 16 -82.52 -190.80 -22.35
N SER A 17 -81.94 -189.68 -21.90
CA SER A 17 -82.25 -188.34 -22.42
C SER A 17 -80.99 -187.66 -22.95
N SER A 18 -81.10 -187.04 -24.12
CA SER A 18 -80.03 -186.24 -24.71
C SER A 18 -80.21 -184.73 -24.51
N ALA A 19 -81.16 -184.31 -23.67
CA ALA A 19 -81.33 -182.90 -23.33
C ALA A 19 -80.16 -182.44 -22.43
N THR A 20 -79.51 -181.33 -22.81
CA THR A 20 -78.39 -180.72 -22.06
C THR A 20 -78.84 -179.88 -20.87
N ASN A 21 -80.15 -179.73 -20.71
CA ASN A 21 -80.83 -179.00 -19.65
C ASN A 21 -81.96 -179.85 -19.01
N SER A 22 -81.84 -181.18 -19.05
CA SER A 22 -82.82 -182.08 -18.45
C SER A 22 -82.92 -181.85 -16.94
N THR A 23 -84.14 -181.64 -16.44
CA THR A 23 -84.44 -181.60 -15.00
C THR A 23 -84.85 -182.95 -14.42
N SER A 24 -84.98 -183.98 -15.27
CA SER A 24 -85.41 -185.31 -14.85
C SER A 24 -84.28 -186.06 -14.16
N GLU A 25 -84.50 -186.45 -12.90
CA GLU A 25 -83.60 -187.34 -12.15
C GLU A 25 -83.81 -188.84 -12.46
N LYS A 26 -84.89 -189.18 -13.18
CA LYS A 26 -85.23 -190.58 -13.56
C LYS A 26 -84.59 -191.01 -14.88
N LEU A 27 -84.11 -190.06 -15.67
CA LEU A 27 -83.54 -190.31 -16.99
C LEU A 27 -82.02 -190.19 -16.91
N ALA A 28 -81.29 -191.16 -17.45
CA ALA A 28 -79.84 -191.04 -17.53
C ALA A 28 -79.45 -190.15 -18.71
N ALA A 29 -78.53 -189.22 -18.47
CA ALA A 29 -77.98 -188.37 -19.52
C ALA A 29 -77.14 -189.20 -20.50
N THR A 30 -77.28 -188.93 -21.79
CA THR A 30 -76.39 -189.55 -22.78
C THR A 30 -74.99 -188.90 -22.75
N PRO A 31 -73.93 -189.62 -23.18
CA PRO A 31 -72.58 -189.04 -23.30
C PRO A 31 -72.53 -187.77 -24.15
N LYS A 32 -73.39 -187.67 -25.17
CA LYS A 32 -73.52 -186.48 -26.02
C LYS A 32 -73.99 -185.26 -25.22
N ALA A 33 -74.98 -185.44 -24.35
CA ALA A 33 -75.48 -184.36 -23.49
C ALA A 33 -74.37 -183.88 -22.52
N VAL A 34 -73.67 -184.82 -21.88
CA VAL A 34 -72.58 -184.50 -20.93
C VAL A 34 -71.43 -183.75 -21.62
N LYS A 35 -71.00 -184.19 -22.81
CA LYS A 35 -69.93 -183.50 -23.56
C LYS A 35 -70.33 -182.08 -23.94
N THR A 36 -71.54 -181.89 -24.45
CA THR A 36 -72.02 -180.57 -24.88
C THR A 36 -72.09 -179.59 -23.72
N VAL A 37 -72.52 -180.04 -22.54
CA VAL A 37 -72.52 -179.23 -21.31
C VAL A 37 -71.08 -178.87 -20.91
N LYS A 38 -70.15 -179.83 -20.92
CA LYS A 38 -68.75 -179.58 -20.56
C LYS A 38 -68.07 -178.57 -21.49
N ASP A 39 -68.26 -178.69 -22.80
CA ASP A 39 -67.67 -177.78 -23.79
C ASP A 39 -68.24 -176.36 -23.71
N SER A 40 -69.44 -176.20 -23.12
CA SER A 40 -70.10 -174.89 -22.94
C SER A 40 -69.93 -174.32 -21.52
N SER A 41 -69.23 -175.05 -20.63
CA SER A 41 -69.02 -174.65 -19.23
C SER A 41 -67.69 -173.95 -19.04
N VAL A 42 -67.65 -172.97 -18.14
CA VAL A 42 -66.40 -172.29 -17.77
C VAL A 42 -65.53 -173.22 -16.93
N GLN A 43 -64.29 -173.44 -17.34
CA GLN A 43 -63.29 -174.23 -16.62
C GLN A 43 -62.67 -173.42 -15.48
N LYS A 44 -62.19 -174.15 -14.46
CA LYS A 44 -61.56 -173.55 -13.27
C LYS A 44 -60.26 -172.79 -13.57
N THR A 45 -59.67 -172.98 -14.76
CA THR A 45 -58.42 -172.32 -15.14
C THR A 45 -58.29 -172.17 -16.64
N GLY A 46 -57.84 -170.99 -17.09
CA GLY A 46 -57.34 -170.76 -18.45
C GLY A 46 -58.38 -170.45 -19.53
N ASP A 47 -59.66 -170.35 -19.18
CA ASP A 47 -60.69 -169.99 -20.17
C ASP A 47 -60.58 -168.53 -20.62
N THR A 48 -60.70 -168.33 -21.93
CA THR A 48 -60.82 -167.00 -22.54
C THR A 48 -62.28 -166.75 -22.90
N MET A 49 -62.87 -165.68 -22.37
CA MET A 49 -64.22 -165.25 -22.75
C MET A 49 -64.14 -164.38 -24.01
N GLY A 50 -64.55 -164.92 -25.16
CA GLY A 50 -64.56 -164.17 -26.43
C GLY A 50 -65.66 -163.11 -26.56
N GLY A 51 -66.64 -163.10 -25.64
CA GLY A 51 -67.75 -162.16 -25.58
C GLY A 51 -67.81 -161.37 -24.28
N GLN A 52 -68.77 -160.44 -24.20
CA GLN A 52 -68.97 -159.61 -23.00
C GLN A 52 -69.36 -160.45 -21.78
N LEU A 53 -68.61 -160.32 -20.68
CA LEU A 53 -69.05 -160.76 -19.37
C LEU A 53 -70.06 -159.75 -18.81
N LYS A 54 -71.34 -160.14 -18.73
CA LYS A 54 -72.38 -159.31 -18.13
C LYS A 54 -72.58 -159.72 -16.68
N ILE A 55 -72.34 -158.78 -15.77
CA ILE A 55 -72.49 -159.00 -14.33
C ILE A 55 -73.56 -158.03 -13.81
N SER A 56 -74.62 -158.57 -13.24
CA SER A 56 -75.77 -157.79 -12.73
C SER A 56 -75.70 -157.50 -11.24
N THR A 57 -74.70 -158.04 -10.54
CA THR A 57 -74.52 -157.82 -9.10
C THR A 57 -73.84 -156.47 -8.82
N ILE A 58 -74.25 -155.82 -7.73
CA ILE A 58 -73.70 -154.52 -7.29
C ILE A 58 -72.18 -154.61 -7.04
N ASN A 59 -71.74 -155.70 -6.43
CA ASN A 59 -70.33 -156.07 -6.36
C ASN A 59 -70.03 -156.92 -7.61
N ALA A 60 -69.63 -156.26 -8.69
CA ALA A 60 -69.60 -156.87 -10.01
C ALA A 60 -68.35 -157.75 -10.19
N LEU A 61 -67.17 -157.19 -9.93
CA LEU A 61 -65.91 -157.93 -10.05
C LEU A 61 -65.08 -157.74 -8.79
N ARG A 62 -64.47 -158.83 -8.32
CA ARG A 62 -63.50 -158.81 -7.24
C ARG A 62 -62.16 -159.29 -7.76
N ILE A 63 -61.12 -158.53 -7.45
CA ILE A 63 -59.71 -158.92 -7.65
C ILE A 63 -59.10 -158.97 -6.26
N PHE A 64 -58.55 -160.11 -5.85
CA PHE A 64 -58.15 -160.29 -4.46
C PHE A 64 -56.92 -161.17 -4.30
N ASN A 65 -56.25 -161.01 -3.16
CA ASN A 65 -55.37 -161.99 -2.56
C ASN A 65 -55.82 -162.26 -1.10
N GLN A 66 -54.98 -162.85 -0.27
CA GLN A 66 -55.32 -163.11 1.14
C GLN A 66 -55.53 -161.82 1.96
N ALA A 67 -54.76 -160.76 1.71
CA ALA A 67 -54.77 -159.54 2.52
C ALA A 67 -55.76 -158.48 2.02
N PHE A 68 -55.87 -158.29 0.70
CA PHE A 68 -56.69 -157.22 0.14
C PHE A 68 -57.51 -157.71 -1.04
N GLY A 69 -58.74 -157.22 -1.09
CA GLY A 69 -59.61 -157.29 -2.24
C GLY A 69 -59.82 -155.88 -2.79
N LEU A 70 -59.98 -155.78 -4.10
CA LEU A 70 -60.51 -154.60 -4.76
C LEU A 70 -61.85 -154.97 -5.39
N ILE A 71 -62.88 -154.29 -4.93
CA ILE A 71 -64.24 -154.47 -5.40
C ILE A 71 -64.54 -153.39 -6.41
N PHE A 72 -64.82 -153.82 -7.64
CA PHE A 72 -65.45 -152.99 -8.66
C PHE A 72 -66.94 -152.96 -8.32
N ARG A 73 -67.33 -151.92 -7.60
CA ARG A 73 -68.70 -151.77 -7.13
C ARG A 73 -69.44 -150.77 -8.00
N ARG A 74 -70.56 -151.22 -8.55
CA ARG A 74 -71.52 -150.37 -9.24
C ARG A 74 -72.67 -150.06 -8.30
N SER A 75 -72.85 -148.80 -7.91
CA SER A 75 -74.09 -148.31 -7.27
C SER A 75 -75.07 -147.80 -8.33
N GLU A 76 -76.13 -147.07 -7.98
CA GLU A 76 -77.06 -146.50 -8.98
C GLU A 76 -76.44 -145.36 -9.79
N ASP A 77 -75.66 -144.47 -9.17
CA ASP A 77 -75.11 -143.27 -9.83
C ASP A 77 -73.59 -143.25 -9.91
N HIS A 78 -72.89 -144.23 -9.31
CA HIS A 78 -71.44 -144.25 -9.31
C HIS A 78 -70.84 -145.60 -9.71
N LEU A 79 -69.66 -145.53 -10.30
CA LEU A 79 -68.69 -146.62 -10.33
C LEU A 79 -67.61 -146.32 -9.30
N HIS A 80 -67.42 -147.24 -8.37
CA HIS A 80 -66.40 -147.12 -7.32
C HIS A 80 -65.38 -148.25 -7.46
N LEU A 81 -64.12 -147.90 -7.24
CA LEU A 81 -63.08 -148.87 -6.91
C LEU A 81 -62.87 -148.82 -5.40
N ILE A 82 -63.32 -149.87 -4.71
CA ILE A 82 -63.35 -149.90 -3.25
C ILE A 82 -62.47 -151.04 -2.74
N PRO A 83 -61.40 -150.76 -2.00
CA PRO A 83 -60.66 -151.82 -1.33
C PRO A 83 -61.49 -152.43 -0.19
N THR A 84 -61.27 -153.71 0.11
CA THR A 84 -61.70 -154.33 1.37
C THR A 84 -60.89 -153.78 2.53
N ASN A 85 -61.25 -154.15 3.76
CA ASN A 85 -60.32 -154.00 4.87
C ASN A 85 -59.12 -154.96 4.70
N GLU A 86 -58.02 -154.64 5.37
CA GLU A 86 -56.81 -155.48 5.39
C GLU A 86 -57.09 -156.81 6.10
N GLY A 87 -56.60 -157.91 5.52
CA GLY A 87 -56.78 -159.28 6.00
C GLY A 87 -58.03 -159.99 5.49
N GLU A 88 -58.94 -159.30 4.80
CA GLU A 88 -60.26 -159.85 4.43
C GLU A 88 -60.38 -160.23 2.94
N GLY A 89 -59.31 -160.22 2.15
CA GLY A 89 -59.38 -160.05 0.69
C GLY A 89 -60.49 -160.76 -0.12
N GLU A 90 -60.55 -162.10 -0.12
CA GLU A 90 -61.53 -162.86 -0.92
C GLU A 90 -62.98 -162.61 -0.47
N ASN A 91 -63.24 -162.77 0.83
CA ASN A 91 -64.59 -162.76 1.40
C ASN A 91 -64.94 -161.46 2.13
N GLY A 92 -64.08 -160.44 2.03
CA GLY A 92 -64.16 -159.22 2.81
C GLY A 92 -65.24 -158.26 2.35
N ASP A 93 -65.81 -157.56 3.33
CA ASP A 93 -66.80 -156.53 3.09
C ASP A 93 -66.17 -155.27 2.46
N ILE A 94 -67.05 -154.34 2.07
CA ILE A 94 -66.66 -153.09 1.41
C ILE A 94 -66.00 -152.17 2.44
N GLY A 95 -64.73 -151.83 2.23
CA GLY A 95 -64.01 -150.91 3.10
C GLY A 95 -64.56 -149.48 3.08
N SER A 96 -64.13 -148.65 4.03
CA SER A 96 -64.57 -147.26 4.17
C SER A 96 -63.98 -146.30 3.13
N LEU A 97 -62.87 -146.68 2.47
CA LEU A 97 -62.18 -145.81 1.53
C LEU A 97 -62.92 -145.69 0.19
N ARG A 98 -62.87 -144.48 -0.40
CA ARG A 98 -63.34 -144.19 -1.77
C ARG A 98 -62.24 -143.46 -2.54
N PRO A 99 -61.10 -144.13 -2.82
CA PRO A 99 -59.94 -143.49 -3.44
C PRO A 99 -60.27 -142.96 -4.84
N PHE A 100 -61.18 -143.64 -5.54
CA PHE A 100 -61.66 -143.21 -6.85
C PHE A 100 -63.15 -143.51 -7.00
N SER A 101 -63.90 -142.49 -7.40
CA SER A 101 -65.33 -142.60 -7.72
C SER A 101 -65.62 -141.78 -8.97
N ILE A 102 -66.27 -142.40 -9.95
CA ILE A 102 -66.85 -141.67 -11.08
C ILE A 102 -68.33 -141.54 -10.83
N ASN A 103 -68.85 -140.32 -10.83
CA ASN A 103 -70.27 -140.10 -10.96
C ASN A 103 -70.67 -140.39 -12.42
N LEU A 104 -71.50 -141.40 -12.64
CA LEU A 104 -71.89 -141.84 -13.98
C LEU A 104 -72.90 -140.90 -14.65
N ARG A 105 -73.41 -139.89 -13.94
CA ARG A 105 -74.30 -138.85 -14.48
C ARG A 105 -73.55 -137.62 -14.94
N SER A 106 -72.55 -137.15 -14.18
CA SER A 106 -71.80 -135.92 -14.48
C SER A 106 -70.42 -136.16 -15.09
N GLY A 107 -69.91 -137.40 -15.06
CA GLY A 107 -68.53 -137.71 -15.41
C GLY A 107 -67.51 -137.15 -14.41
N LEU A 108 -67.96 -136.50 -13.33
CA LEU A 108 -67.06 -135.96 -12.30
C LEU A 108 -66.30 -137.10 -11.64
N VAL A 109 -64.98 -136.96 -11.64
CA VAL A 109 -64.06 -137.86 -10.94
C VAL A 109 -63.77 -137.27 -9.57
N SER A 110 -64.15 -138.01 -8.53
CA SER A 110 -63.82 -137.67 -7.14
C SER A 110 -62.69 -138.56 -6.63
N ILE A 111 -61.64 -137.91 -6.13
CA ILE A 111 -60.48 -138.56 -5.49
C ILE A 111 -60.48 -138.14 -4.02
N GLY A 112 -61.04 -138.99 -3.15
CA GLY A 112 -61.40 -138.61 -1.78
C GLY A 112 -60.25 -138.51 -0.79
N ASN A 113 -59.12 -139.17 -1.05
CA ASN A 113 -58.01 -139.32 -0.09
C ASN A 113 -56.70 -138.69 -0.60
N GLY A 114 -56.83 -137.56 -1.31
CA GLY A 114 -55.71 -136.78 -1.84
C GLY A 114 -55.35 -137.14 -3.29
N LEU A 115 -54.89 -136.13 -4.03
CA LEU A 115 -54.37 -136.26 -5.39
C LEU A 115 -52.90 -135.85 -5.39
N LYS A 116 -52.00 -136.80 -5.65
CA LYS A 116 -50.58 -136.51 -5.91
C LYS A 116 -50.36 -136.43 -7.42
N VAL A 117 -50.10 -135.23 -7.95
CA VAL A 117 -49.72 -135.03 -9.35
C VAL A 117 -48.19 -134.85 -9.41
N GLY A 118 -47.49 -135.76 -10.09
CA GLY A 118 -46.03 -135.70 -10.24
C GLY A 118 -45.52 -134.67 -11.24
N GLY A 119 -46.42 -133.96 -11.93
CA GLY A 119 -46.12 -132.95 -12.95
C GLY A 119 -47.04 -131.72 -12.85
N SER A 120 -46.98 -130.82 -13.83
CA SER A 120 -47.80 -129.62 -13.86
C SER A 120 -49.29 -129.93 -14.01
N VAL A 121 -50.13 -129.16 -13.32
CA VAL A 121 -51.57 -129.10 -13.58
C VAL A 121 -51.80 -128.05 -14.67
N THR A 122 -52.28 -128.46 -15.85
CA THR A 122 -52.60 -127.54 -16.95
C THR A 122 -54.10 -127.20 -16.94
N GLY A 123 -54.42 -125.92 -16.72
CA GLY A 123 -55.80 -125.40 -16.64
C GLY A 123 -55.90 -124.15 -15.76
N ASN A 124 -57.04 -123.47 -15.78
CA ASN A 124 -57.30 -122.30 -14.92
C ASN A 124 -57.45 -122.74 -13.45
N LEU A 125 -56.72 -122.07 -12.55
CA LEU A 125 -56.91 -122.17 -11.11
C LEU A 125 -57.73 -120.95 -10.67
N THR A 126 -58.98 -121.14 -10.25
CA THR A 126 -59.80 -120.05 -9.68
C THR A 126 -59.50 -119.88 -8.18
N GLY A 127 -58.85 -118.76 -7.81
CA GLY A 127 -58.49 -118.38 -6.43
C GLY A 127 -57.13 -117.65 -6.34
N ASN A 128 -56.87 -116.94 -5.23
CA ASN A 128 -55.54 -116.38 -4.95
C ASN A 128 -54.57 -117.52 -4.62
N ALA A 129 -53.37 -117.52 -5.22
CA ALA A 129 -52.29 -118.36 -4.73
C ALA A 129 -51.89 -117.89 -3.32
N ASP A 130 -51.92 -118.77 -2.34
CA ASP A 130 -51.63 -118.49 -0.92
C ASP A 130 -50.26 -117.82 -0.66
N THR A 131 -49.40 -117.69 -1.67
CA THR A 131 -48.04 -117.14 -1.58
C THR A 131 -47.90 -115.63 -1.91
N ALA A 132 -48.97 -114.89 -2.27
CA ALA A 132 -48.91 -113.45 -2.54
C ALA A 132 -49.06 -112.56 -1.28
N THR A 133 -48.22 -112.77 -0.25
CA THR A 133 -48.40 -112.21 1.10
C THR A 133 -47.79 -110.83 1.37
N LYS A 134 -47.17 -110.15 0.40
CA LYS A 134 -46.44 -108.87 0.66
C LYS A 134 -47.25 -107.56 0.58
N ILE A 135 -48.48 -107.55 0.07
CA ILE A 135 -49.34 -106.32 -0.03
C ILE A 135 -50.66 -106.44 0.76
N LYS A 136 -50.86 -107.52 1.53
CA LYS A 136 -52.09 -107.75 2.32
C LYS A 136 -52.36 -106.69 3.41
N THR A 137 -51.34 -105.93 3.83
CA THR A 137 -51.49 -104.82 4.78
C THR A 137 -51.07 -103.51 4.12
N ALA A 138 -52.02 -102.58 3.94
CA ALA A 138 -51.77 -101.30 3.28
C ALA A 138 -50.59 -100.54 3.94
N ARG A 139 -49.67 -100.02 3.11
CA ARG A 139 -48.50 -99.26 3.57
C ARG A 139 -48.74 -97.77 3.39
N LYS A 140 -48.25 -96.93 4.31
CA LYS A 140 -48.39 -95.47 4.19
C LYS A 140 -47.28 -94.88 3.30
N ILE A 141 -47.67 -94.10 2.28
CA ILE A 141 -46.79 -93.29 1.43
C ILE A 141 -47.21 -91.83 1.61
N GLY A 142 -46.29 -90.96 2.05
CA GLY A 142 -46.65 -89.57 2.38
C GLY A 142 -47.76 -89.44 3.43
N GLY A 143 -47.95 -90.47 4.28
CA GLY A 143 -49.02 -90.54 5.28
C GLY A 143 -50.32 -91.23 4.83
N VAL A 144 -50.50 -91.50 3.53
CA VAL A 144 -51.72 -92.09 2.94
C VAL A 144 -51.55 -93.60 2.72
N ALA A 145 -52.52 -94.41 3.13
CA ALA A 145 -52.47 -95.87 3.00
C ALA A 145 -52.68 -96.34 1.54
N PHE A 146 -51.89 -97.33 1.10
CA PHE A 146 -51.92 -97.88 -0.25
C PHE A 146 -51.87 -99.41 -0.24
N ASP A 147 -52.83 -100.05 -0.92
CA ASP A 147 -52.97 -101.52 -1.06
C ASP A 147 -53.04 -102.01 -2.52
N GLY A 148 -52.84 -101.11 -3.49
CA GLY A 148 -52.81 -101.43 -4.92
C GLY A 148 -54.19 -101.61 -5.58
N SER A 149 -55.29 -101.32 -4.87
CA SER A 149 -56.65 -101.43 -5.43
C SER A 149 -57.08 -100.24 -6.31
N ALA A 150 -56.44 -99.06 -6.18
CA ALA A 150 -56.70 -97.85 -6.97
C ALA A 150 -55.48 -96.88 -6.99
N ASP A 151 -55.53 -95.82 -7.83
CA ASP A 151 -54.54 -94.72 -7.85
C ASP A 151 -54.49 -93.95 -6.51
N ILE A 152 -53.33 -93.35 -6.17
CA ILE A 152 -53.10 -92.67 -4.89
C ILE A 152 -53.09 -91.13 -5.02
N ASN A 153 -53.79 -90.45 -4.11
CA ASN A 153 -53.75 -88.99 -3.94
C ASN A 153 -52.89 -88.60 -2.73
N LEU A 154 -51.85 -87.79 -2.97
CA LEU A 154 -50.92 -87.30 -1.95
C LEU A 154 -51.16 -85.80 -1.70
N PRO A 155 -51.50 -85.37 -0.47
CA PRO A 155 -51.68 -83.95 -0.16
C PRO A 155 -50.41 -83.15 -0.49
N GLY A 156 -50.50 -82.01 -1.18
CA GLY A 156 -49.34 -81.19 -1.57
C GLY A 156 -48.64 -81.61 -2.87
N VAL A 157 -49.09 -82.70 -3.53
CA VAL A 157 -48.54 -83.15 -4.83
C VAL A 157 -49.59 -83.04 -5.94
N ASN A 158 -50.67 -83.82 -5.86
CA ASN A 158 -51.76 -83.87 -6.86
C ASN A 158 -53.13 -83.45 -6.28
N ALA A 159 -53.17 -83.03 -5.01
CA ALA A 159 -54.30 -82.38 -4.35
C ALA A 159 -53.81 -81.33 -3.35
N THR A 160 -54.60 -80.28 -3.09
CA THR A 160 -54.26 -79.22 -2.13
C THR A 160 -54.02 -79.81 -0.73
N GLY A 161 -52.90 -79.46 -0.08
CA GLY A 161 -52.53 -80.04 1.22
C GLY A 161 -51.56 -79.17 2.03
N ASN A 162 -51.53 -79.37 3.35
CA ASN A 162 -50.69 -78.63 4.31
C ASN A 162 -49.38 -79.39 4.63
N GLN A 163 -48.61 -79.75 3.60
CA GLN A 163 -47.32 -80.41 3.79
C GLN A 163 -46.21 -79.41 4.14
N ASN A 164 -45.24 -79.85 4.93
CA ASN A 164 -44.07 -79.06 5.31
C ASN A 164 -43.08 -78.98 4.14
N THR A 165 -43.05 -77.85 3.44
CA THR A 165 -42.15 -77.57 2.31
C THR A 165 -40.99 -76.65 2.73
N THR A 166 -40.09 -77.14 3.59
CA THR A 166 -38.97 -76.37 4.18
C THR A 166 -37.95 -75.77 3.19
N GLY A 167 -38.21 -75.79 1.88
CA GLY A 167 -37.52 -74.96 0.88
C GLY A 167 -38.27 -73.66 0.59
N ASN A 168 -37.80 -72.56 1.20
CA ASN A 168 -37.96 -71.12 0.91
C ASN A 168 -39.28 -70.47 0.41
N ALA A 169 -40.33 -71.21 0.05
CA ALA A 169 -41.60 -70.63 -0.43
C ALA A 169 -42.59 -70.31 0.72
N ALA A 170 -42.56 -71.09 1.81
CA ALA A 170 -43.56 -71.00 2.88
C ALA A 170 -43.23 -69.96 3.99
N THR A 171 -41.99 -69.49 4.11
CA THR A 171 -41.59 -68.48 5.12
C THR A 171 -41.67 -67.03 4.61
N ALA A 172 -42.04 -66.82 3.35
CA ALA A 172 -42.22 -65.51 2.74
C ALA A 172 -43.54 -64.81 3.11
N THR A 173 -44.23 -65.22 4.19
CA THR A 173 -45.48 -64.57 4.64
C THR A 173 -45.27 -63.14 5.14
N LYS A 174 -44.05 -62.73 5.48
CA LYS A 174 -43.76 -61.37 5.97
C LYS A 174 -43.92 -60.27 4.91
N LEU A 175 -43.73 -60.59 3.62
CA LEU A 175 -43.95 -59.70 2.47
C LEU A 175 -45.30 -59.92 1.77
N GLN A 176 -46.12 -60.88 2.24
CA GLN A 176 -47.49 -61.09 1.74
C GLN A 176 -48.38 -59.86 1.99
N ALA A 177 -48.09 -59.09 3.04
CA ALA A 177 -48.52 -57.70 3.19
C ALA A 177 -47.33 -56.79 2.92
N ALA A 178 -47.46 -55.90 1.93
CA ALA A 178 -46.40 -54.98 1.54
C ALA A 178 -45.91 -54.16 2.74
N ARG A 179 -44.58 -54.00 2.87
CA ARG A 179 -43.95 -53.24 3.95
C ARG A 179 -43.49 -51.90 3.41
N THR A 180 -43.58 -50.86 4.22
CA THR A 180 -43.01 -49.56 3.85
C THR A 180 -41.53 -49.50 4.21
N ILE A 181 -40.67 -49.26 3.23
CA ILE A 181 -39.28 -48.90 3.43
C ILE A 181 -39.18 -47.40 3.17
N ASN A 182 -38.98 -46.63 4.24
CA ASN A 182 -38.92 -45.17 4.18
C ASN A 182 -40.12 -44.52 3.45
N GLY A 183 -41.31 -45.02 3.76
CA GLY A 183 -42.57 -44.58 3.17
C GLY A 183 -42.94 -45.20 1.82
N VAL A 184 -42.06 -45.99 1.19
CA VAL A 184 -42.34 -46.66 -0.09
C VAL A 184 -42.75 -48.11 0.14
N SER A 185 -43.91 -48.52 -0.39
CA SER A 185 -44.42 -49.89 -0.30
C SER A 185 -43.54 -50.88 -1.08
N PHE A 186 -43.23 -52.03 -0.46
CA PHE A 186 -42.43 -53.11 -1.03
C PHE A 186 -43.02 -54.47 -0.68
N ASP A 187 -43.38 -55.24 -1.70
CA ASP A 187 -43.96 -56.58 -1.61
C ASP A 187 -43.08 -57.66 -2.26
N GLY A 188 -41.90 -57.28 -2.78
CA GLY A 188 -40.96 -58.20 -3.43
C GLY A 188 -41.34 -58.61 -4.86
N SER A 189 -42.41 -58.07 -5.44
CA SER A 189 -42.80 -58.35 -6.83
C SER A 189 -41.92 -57.63 -7.87
N ALA A 190 -41.27 -56.54 -7.46
CA ALA A 190 -40.33 -55.76 -8.27
C ALA A 190 -39.23 -55.13 -7.40
N ASN A 191 -38.21 -54.57 -8.04
CA ASN A 191 -37.18 -53.79 -7.35
C ASN A 191 -37.79 -52.54 -6.68
N ILE A 192 -37.32 -52.20 -5.49
CA ILE A 192 -37.72 -50.96 -4.81
C ILE A 192 -36.98 -49.74 -5.37
N THR A 193 -37.71 -48.64 -5.61
CA THR A 193 -37.14 -47.34 -5.99
C THR A 193 -37.30 -46.35 -4.84
N LEU A 194 -36.19 -45.82 -4.33
CA LEU A 194 -36.17 -44.78 -3.30
C LEU A 194 -35.69 -43.47 -3.91
N THR A 195 -36.36 -42.37 -3.60
CA THR A 195 -35.95 -41.02 -3.98
C THR A 195 -35.12 -40.37 -2.86
N PRO A 196 -34.32 -39.33 -3.15
CA PRO A 196 -33.61 -38.59 -2.10
C PRO A 196 -34.52 -38.09 -0.98
N SER A 197 -35.77 -37.70 -1.30
CA SER A 197 -36.74 -37.31 -0.28
C SER A 197 -37.19 -38.47 0.61
N ASN A 198 -37.30 -39.69 0.06
CA ASN A 198 -37.62 -40.87 0.88
C ASN A 198 -36.56 -41.08 1.96
N ILE A 199 -35.27 -40.86 1.65
CA ILE A 199 -34.15 -41.19 2.54
C ILE A 199 -33.51 -39.99 3.25
N GLY A 200 -34.07 -38.79 3.13
CA GLY A 200 -33.49 -37.58 3.70
C GLY A 200 -32.14 -37.17 3.08
N ALA A 201 -31.89 -37.58 1.84
CA ALA A 201 -30.69 -37.24 1.10
C ALA A 201 -30.90 -35.99 0.22
N LEU A 202 -29.80 -35.30 -0.09
CA LEU A 202 -29.78 -34.24 -1.09
C LEU A 202 -29.89 -34.86 -2.50
N ALA A 203 -30.67 -34.25 -3.38
CA ALA A 203 -30.74 -34.69 -4.76
C ALA A 203 -29.43 -34.42 -5.50
N LEU A 204 -29.01 -35.34 -6.36
CA LEU A 204 -27.82 -35.20 -7.22
C LEU A 204 -27.96 -34.03 -8.21
N THR A 205 -29.20 -33.70 -8.60
CA THR A 205 -29.51 -32.61 -9.52
C THR A 205 -30.81 -31.93 -9.12
N GLY A 206 -30.78 -30.59 -8.98
CA GLY A 206 -31.95 -29.80 -8.60
C GLY A 206 -32.42 -30.05 -7.16
N GLY A 207 -33.61 -29.54 -6.84
CA GLY A 207 -34.22 -29.65 -5.51
C GLY A 207 -34.24 -28.34 -4.73
N THR A 208 -35.13 -28.27 -3.75
CA THR A 208 -35.30 -27.11 -2.87
C THR A 208 -34.98 -27.53 -1.44
N LEU A 209 -34.11 -26.79 -0.78
CA LEU A 209 -33.89 -26.93 0.66
C LEU A 209 -34.82 -25.96 1.39
N SER A 210 -35.81 -26.52 2.10
CA SER A 210 -36.72 -25.76 2.95
C SER A 210 -36.09 -25.57 4.34
N GLY A 211 -34.98 -24.82 4.40
CA GLY A 211 -34.22 -24.59 5.63
C GLY A 211 -32.78 -24.16 5.36
N GLY A 212 -32.05 -23.87 6.44
CA GLY A 212 -30.61 -23.61 6.36
C GLY A 212 -29.83 -24.89 6.04
N LEU A 213 -28.77 -24.76 5.23
CA LEU A 213 -27.78 -25.80 5.04
C LEU A 213 -26.56 -25.48 5.91
N THR A 214 -26.28 -26.32 6.91
CA THR A 214 -25.03 -26.26 7.67
C THR A 214 -24.12 -27.39 7.19
N ALA A 215 -22.98 -27.05 6.60
CA ALA A 215 -21.97 -28.00 6.17
C ALA A 215 -20.77 -27.95 7.13
N ALA A 216 -20.31 -29.11 7.61
CA ALA A 216 -19.08 -29.20 8.42
C ALA A 216 -17.80 -29.07 7.56
N GLY A 217 -17.92 -29.29 6.25
CA GLY A 217 -16.85 -29.10 5.27
C GLY A 217 -17.13 -27.95 4.30
N GLU A 218 -16.23 -27.78 3.32
CA GLU A 218 -16.35 -26.76 2.28
C GLU A 218 -17.52 -27.06 1.32
N VAL A 219 -18.29 -26.01 0.98
CA VAL A 219 -19.27 -26.05 -0.11
C VAL A 219 -18.60 -25.56 -1.39
N ILE A 220 -18.23 -26.49 -2.27
CA ILE A 220 -17.54 -26.18 -3.53
C ILE A 220 -18.57 -26.00 -4.65
N SER A 221 -18.58 -24.83 -5.29
CA SER A 221 -19.29 -24.65 -6.56
C SER A 221 -18.34 -24.73 -7.74
N ARG A 222 -18.65 -25.61 -8.70
CA ARG A 222 -17.92 -25.73 -9.98
C ARG A 222 -18.54 -24.91 -11.11
N SER A 223 -19.59 -24.15 -10.80
CA SER A 223 -20.22 -23.20 -11.72
C SER A 223 -19.53 -21.85 -11.61
N ALA A 224 -19.38 -21.15 -12.75
CA ALA A 224 -18.92 -19.76 -12.75
C ALA A 224 -19.81 -18.89 -11.85
N ASN A 225 -21.12 -19.16 -11.78
CA ASN A 225 -22.04 -18.53 -10.82
C ASN A 225 -22.15 -19.45 -9.59
N GLY A 226 -21.46 -19.08 -8.52
CA GLY A 226 -21.22 -19.96 -7.38
C GLY A 226 -22.37 -20.01 -6.38
N LEU A 227 -22.66 -18.87 -5.75
CA LEU A 227 -23.67 -18.71 -4.70
C LEU A 227 -24.59 -17.54 -5.05
N ARG A 228 -25.90 -17.72 -4.94
CA ARG A 228 -26.92 -16.72 -5.24
C ARG A 228 -27.83 -16.46 -4.05
N ILE A 229 -28.15 -15.19 -3.83
CA ILE A 229 -29.22 -14.71 -2.97
C ILE A 229 -30.27 -14.10 -3.90
N ALA A 230 -31.44 -14.70 -3.98
CA ALA A 230 -32.54 -14.23 -4.82
C ALA A 230 -33.77 -13.98 -3.95
N TYR A 231 -34.07 -12.70 -3.70
CA TYR A 231 -35.20 -12.30 -2.87
C TYR A 231 -35.75 -10.95 -3.36
N GLY A 232 -37.08 -10.86 -3.49
CA GLY A 232 -37.72 -9.71 -4.11
C GLY A 232 -37.38 -9.55 -5.60
N ASN A 233 -37.23 -8.30 -6.06
CA ASN A 233 -37.06 -7.96 -7.47
C ASN A 233 -35.64 -8.20 -8.02
N TYR A 234 -34.64 -8.37 -7.18
CA TYR A 234 -33.24 -8.48 -7.60
C TYR A 234 -32.59 -9.77 -7.08
N GLY A 235 -31.59 -10.24 -7.81
CA GLY A 235 -30.69 -11.29 -7.39
C GLY A 235 -29.29 -10.73 -7.21
N PHE A 236 -28.61 -11.20 -6.18
CA PHE A 236 -27.18 -11.02 -5.95
C PHE A 236 -26.51 -12.38 -6.10
N PHE A 237 -25.36 -12.46 -6.76
CA PHE A 237 -24.58 -13.70 -6.77
C PHE A 237 -23.09 -13.45 -6.91
N ILE A 238 -22.32 -14.38 -6.34
CA ILE A 238 -20.87 -14.42 -6.48
C ILE A 238 -20.54 -15.17 -7.77
N ARG A 239 -19.81 -14.51 -8.66
CA ARG A 239 -19.34 -15.10 -9.91
C ARG A 239 -17.82 -15.14 -9.94
N ASN A 240 -17.25 -16.25 -10.36
CA ASN A 240 -15.84 -16.37 -10.71
C ASN A 240 -15.74 -16.70 -12.20
N ASP A 241 -15.05 -15.88 -12.98
CA ASP A 241 -14.84 -16.09 -14.42
C ASP A 241 -13.46 -16.68 -14.77
N GLY A 242 -12.67 -17.03 -13.76
CA GLY A 242 -11.30 -17.50 -13.87
C GLY A 242 -10.27 -16.40 -13.56
N SER A 243 -10.52 -15.16 -13.93
CA SER A 243 -9.59 -14.04 -13.70
C SER A 243 -10.00 -13.18 -12.52
N ASN A 244 -11.30 -12.98 -12.31
CA ASN A 244 -11.82 -12.16 -11.23
C ASN A 244 -13.01 -12.83 -10.54
N THR A 245 -13.19 -12.48 -9.27
CA THR A 245 -14.40 -12.78 -8.50
C THR A 245 -15.24 -11.52 -8.38
N TYR A 246 -16.49 -11.62 -8.81
CA TYR A 246 -17.42 -10.51 -8.89
C TYR A 246 -18.60 -10.71 -7.96
N PHE A 247 -19.08 -9.60 -7.42
CA PHE A 247 -20.40 -9.50 -6.84
C PHE A 247 -21.35 -8.96 -7.91
N MET A 248 -22.17 -9.85 -8.46
CA MET A 248 -23.05 -9.58 -9.59
C MET A 248 -24.47 -9.30 -9.10
N LEU A 249 -25.17 -8.44 -9.84
CA LEU A 249 -26.58 -8.13 -9.63
C LEU A 249 -27.38 -8.49 -10.89
N THR A 250 -28.64 -8.88 -10.75
CA THR A 250 -29.56 -9.08 -11.88
C THR A 250 -30.31 -7.81 -12.24
N ASP A 251 -31.03 -7.83 -13.37
CA ASP A 251 -32.05 -6.82 -13.67
C ASP A 251 -33.23 -6.89 -12.69
N SER A 252 -33.92 -5.75 -12.54
CA SER A 252 -35.12 -5.63 -11.72
C SER A 252 -36.24 -6.51 -12.28
N GLY A 253 -36.94 -7.22 -11.40
CA GLY A 253 -37.99 -8.17 -11.74
C GLY A 253 -37.49 -9.55 -12.17
N ASN A 254 -36.17 -9.77 -12.23
CA ASN A 254 -35.57 -11.03 -12.68
C ASN A 254 -34.48 -11.54 -11.74
N SER A 255 -34.84 -11.84 -10.48
CA SER A 255 -33.89 -12.22 -9.43
C SER A 255 -33.11 -13.53 -9.68
N LEU A 256 -33.61 -14.41 -10.55
CA LEU A 256 -32.92 -15.63 -10.99
C LEU A 256 -32.25 -15.52 -12.37
N GLY A 257 -32.34 -14.35 -13.01
CA GLY A 257 -31.79 -14.10 -14.33
C GLY A 257 -30.27 -13.98 -14.41
N THR A 258 -29.80 -13.59 -15.59
CA THR A 258 -28.39 -13.23 -15.84
C THR A 258 -28.01 -11.95 -15.10
N HIS A 259 -26.71 -11.65 -15.06
CA HIS A 259 -26.24 -10.41 -14.47
C HIS A 259 -26.54 -9.20 -15.38
N ASN A 260 -26.77 -8.04 -14.77
CA ASN A 260 -26.87 -6.75 -15.45
C ASN A 260 -25.47 -6.15 -15.72
N SER A 261 -25.38 -4.86 -16.08
CA SER A 261 -24.11 -4.17 -16.37
C SER A 261 -23.36 -3.63 -15.13
N LEU A 262 -23.95 -3.66 -13.94
CA LEU A 262 -23.32 -3.16 -12.72
C LEU A 262 -22.25 -4.14 -12.22
N ARG A 263 -21.12 -3.59 -11.76
CA ARG A 263 -20.00 -4.35 -11.16
C ARG A 263 -19.56 -3.68 -9.84
N PRO A 264 -20.40 -3.75 -8.80
CA PRO A 264 -20.16 -3.01 -7.57
C PRO A 264 -18.88 -3.43 -6.84
N PHE A 265 -18.48 -4.70 -6.92
CA PHE A 265 -17.27 -5.19 -6.26
C PHE A 265 -16.62 -6.29 -7.10
N ILE A 266 -15.33 -6.12 -7.38
CA ILE A 266 -14.51 -7.02 -8.19
C ILE A 266 -13.22 -7.29 -7.43
N ILE A 267 -12.85 -8.56 -7.30
CA ILE A 267 -11.52 -8.97 -6.82
C ILE A 267 -10.78 -9.59 -7.99
N SER A 268 -9.58 -9.10 -8.29
CA SER A 268 -8.65 -9.81 -9.16
C SER A 268 -8.19 -11.08 -8.45
N ASN A 269 -8.48 -12.25 -9.03
CA ASN A 269 -8.04 -13.52 -8.46
C ASN A 269 -6.50 -13.65 -8.52
N HIS A 270 -5.85 -12.91 -9.42
CA HIS A 270 -4.40 -12.94 -9.57
C HIS A 270 -3.66 -12.08 -8.53
N THR A 271 -4.21 -10.91 -8.20
CA THR A 271 -3.51 -9.91 -7.36
C THR A 271 -4.19 -9.61 -6.03
N GLY A 272 -5.43 -10.05 -5.83
CA GLY A 272 -6.25 -9.67 -4.68
C GLY A 272 -6.77 -8.23 -4.72
N ASN A 273 -6.45 -7.46 -5.78
CA ASN A 273 -6.89 -6.07 -5.89
C ASN A 273 -8.41 -5.98 -5.94
N VAL A 274 -8.97 -5.11 -5.10
CA VAL A 274 -10.40 -4.80 -5.09
C VAL A 274 -10.67 -3.59 -5.96
N THR A 275 -11.59 -3.73 -6.92
CA THR A 275 -12.12 -2.63 -7.74
C THR A 275 -13.60 -2.44 -7.45
N ILE A 276 -13.97 -1.20 -7.13
CA ILE A 276 -15.37 -0.76 -7.03
C ILE A 276 -15.67 0.03 -8.31
N ALA A 277 -16.32 -0.59 -9.29
CA ALA A 277 -16.60 0.06 -10.58
C ALA A 277 -17.86 0.93 -10.57
N THR A 278 -18.54 1.01 -9.43
CA THR A 278 -19.67 1.91 -9.17
C THR A 278 -19.29 2.97 -8.14
N LYS A 279 -20.20 3.89 -7.81
CA LYS A 279 -19.95 4.86 -6.73
C LYS A 279 -19.73 4.14 -5.39
N LEU A 280 -18.69 4.54 -4.65
CA LEU A 280 -18.44 4.12 -3.26
C LEU A 280 -18.95 5.21 -2.31
N ASN A 281 -19.86 4.88 -1.40
CA ASN A 281 -20.27 5.75 -0.30
C ASN A 281 -19.63 5.26 1.01
N ALA A 282 -18.56 5.91 1.45
CA ALA A 282 -17.82 5.55 2.67
C ALA A 282 -18.10 6.55 3.80
N SER A 283 -19.17 6.34 4.56
CA SER A 283 -19.61 7.24 5.64
C SER A 283 -18.72 7.22 6.89
N GLY A 284 -17.96 6.14 7.10
CA GLY A 284 -17.00 6.00 8.21
C GLY A 284 -15.61 6.61 7.93
N GLY A 285 -15.43 7.29 6.79
CA GLY A 285 -14.13 7.75 6.32
C GLY A 285 -13.31 6.64 5.64
N ILE A 286 -12.15 7.02 5.10
CA ILE A 286 -11.18 6.10 4.47
C ILE A 286 -9.87 6.27 5.24
N THR A 287 -9.32 5.18 5.76
CA THR A 287 -8.01 5.15 6.45
C THR A 287 -6.91 4.75 5.48
N GLY A 288 -5.73 5.37 5.60
CA GLY A 288 -4.59 5.13 4.71
C GLY A 288 -4.32 6.26 3.72
N SER A 289 -3.32 6.06 2.85
CA SER A 289 -2.96 7.04 1.82
C SER A 289 -3.86 6.89 0.60
N LEU A 290 -4.54 7.97 0.22
CA LEU A 290 -5.25 8.06 -1.05
C LEU A 290 -4.29 8.62 -2.10
N SER A 291 -3.96 7.84 -3.14
CA SER A 291 -3.22 8.32 -4.30
C SER A 291 -4.18 8.95 -5.29
N GLY A 292 -3.91 10.19 -5.72
CA GLY A 292 -4.74 10.95 -6.67
C GLY A 292 -5.39 12.20 -6.07
N ASN A 293 -6.12 12.95 -6.90
CA ASN A 293 -6.80 14.18 -6.51
C ASN A 293 -8.26 13.88 -6.12
N ALA A 294 -8.66 14.31 -4.93
CA ALA A 294 -10.08 14.35 -4.57
C ALA A 294 -10.72 15.60 -5.18
N SER A 295 -11.63 15.42 -6.15
CA SER A 295 -12.30 16.52 -6.86
C SER A 295 -13.08 17.47 -5.94
N THR A 296 -13.43 17.03 -4.72
CA THR A 296 -14.17 17.81 -3.71
C THR A 296 -13.31 18.20 -2.51
N ALA A 297 -11.98 18.04 -2.56
CA ALA A 297 -11.11 18.51 -1.49
C ALA A 297 -11.11 20.04 -1.45
N THR A 298 -12.03 20.60 -0.67
CA THR A 298 -12.17 22.04 -0.47
C THR A 298 -11.37 22.55 0.71
N LYS A 299 -11.07 21.69 1.70
CA LYS A 299 -10.23 22.01 2.85
C LYS A 299 -9.38 20.83 3.35
N LEU A 300 -8.16 21.11 3.78
CA LEU A 300 -7.35 20.25 4.63
C LEU A 300 -7.98 20.21 6.03
N GLN A 301 -8.22 19.01 6.55
CA GLN A 301 -8.76 18.83 7.92
C GLN A 301 -7.88 19.54 8.96
N THR A 302 -6.57 19.50 8.76
CA THR A 302 -5.62 20.26 9.57
C THR A 302 -4.83 21.16 8.66
N ALA A 303 -5.04 22.48 8.80
CA ALA A 303 -4.27 23.47 8.07
C ALA A 303 -2.76 23.27 8.27
N ARG A 304 -1.98 23.60 7.25
CA ARG A 304 -0.53 23.59 7.29
C ARG A 304 -0.02 25.02 7.20
N THR A 305 1.13 25.29 7.79
CA THR A 305 1.76 26.61 7.70
C THR A 305 2.68 26.61 6.47
N ILE A 306 2.47 27.54 5.55
CA ILE A 306 3.35 27.78 4.39
C ILE A 306 3.93 29.18 4.56
N ASN A 307 5.24 29.28 4.76
CA ASN A 307 5.94 30.55 5.03
C ASN A 307 5.28 31.41 6.13
N GLY A 308 4.85 30.78 7.22
CA GLY A 308 4.17 31.46 8.34
C GLY A 308 2.66 31.69 8.16
N VAL A 309 2.12 31.49 6.96
CA VAL A 309 0.68 31.66 6.66
C VAL A 309 -0.05 30.32 6.79
N LYS A 310 -1.12 30.30 7.59
CA LYS A 310 -1.99 29.12 7.72
C LYS A 310 -2.76 28.89 6.42
N PHE A 311 -2.57 27.73 5.81
CA PHE A 311 -3.23 27.30 4.58
C PHE A 311 -3.97 26.00 4.79
N ASP A 312 -5.27 26.03 4.54
CA ASP A 312 -6.15 24.85 4.54
C ASP A 312 -6.74 24.58 3.16
N GLY A 313 -6.35 25.30 2.10
CA GLY A 313 -6.95 25.17 0.77
C GLY A 313 -8.26 25.93 0.56
N SER A 314 -8.79 26.63 1.57
CA SER A 314 -10.02 27.41 1.43
C SER A 314 -9.84 28.76 0.73
N ALA A 315 -8.60 29.27 0.64
CA ALA A 315 -8.24 30.50 -0.03
C ALA A 315 -6.78 30.45 -0.51
N ASN A 316 -6.42 31.34 -1.45
CA ASN A 316 -5.04 31.52 -1.90
C ASN A 316 -4.14 32.05 -0.78
N ILE A 317 -2.83 31.81 -0.90
CA ILE A 317 -1.81 32.34 0.02
C ILE A 317 -1.41 33.76 -0.43
N GLU A 318 -1.44 34.71 0.51
CA GLU A 318 -1.04 36.09 0.27
C GLU A 318 0.39 36.34 0.76
N ALA A 319 1.38 36.26 -0.15
CA ALA A 319 2.80 36.34 0.21
C ALA A 319 3.32 37.79 0.45
N PHE A 320 2.74 38.79 -0.22
CA PHE A 320 3.10 40.22 -0.07
C PHE A 320 1.82 41.08 0.00
N PRO A 321 1.57 41.87 1.05
CA PRO A 321 0.33 42.63 1.14
C PRO A 321 0.26 43.76 0.08
N PRO A 322 -0.92 44.05 -0.50
CA PRO A 322 -1.13 45.22 -1.36
C PRO A 322 -0.77 46.52 -0.65
N GLY A 323 -0.20 47.47 -1.40
CA GLY A 323 0.25 48.76 -0.86
C GLY A 323 1.70 48.83 -0.40
N VAL A 324 2.48 47.75 -0.48
CA VAL A 324 3.93 47.78 -0.23
C VAL A 324 4.66 48.23 -1.52
N PRO A 325 5.49 49.30 -1.47
CA PRO A 325 6.38 49.64 -2.58
C PRO A 325 7.44 48.56 -2.79
N LEU A 326 7.53 48.02 -3.99
CA LEU A 326 8.50 47.01 -4.37
C LEU A 326 9.46 47.58 -5.44
N PRO A 327 10.78 47.50 -5.26
CA PRO A 327 11.73 47.91 -6.29
C PRO A 327 11.71 46.89 -7.44
N TRP A 328 11.36 47.34 -8.64
CA TRP A 328 11.26 46.52 -9.85
C TRP A 328 12.33 46.91 -10.87
N PRO A 329 13.13 45.96 -11.39
CA PRO A 329 14.28 46.25 -12.25
C PRO A 329 13.92 46.48 -13.73
N SER A 330 12.64 46.59 -14.09
CA SER A 330 12.18 46.76 -15.47
C SER A 330 11.14 47.88 -15.58
N ASP A 331 10.98 48.45 -16.77
CA ASP A 331 10.01 49.52 -17.06
C ASP A 331 8.57 49.02 -17.22
N THR A 332 8.38 47.71 -17.37
CA THR A 332 7.03 47.11 -17.48
C THR A 332 6.70 46.37 -16.18
N PRO A 333 5.65 46.78 -15.43
CA PRO A 333 5.23 46.08 -14.23
C PRO A 333 4.58 44.72 -14.60
N PRO A 334 4.71 43.69 -13.75
CA PRO A 334 3.96 42.45 -13.92
C PRO A 334 2.45 42.68 -13.85
N ALA A 335 1.67 41.77 -14.42
CA ALA A 335 0.21 41.80 -14.28
C ALA A 335 -0.21 41.81 -12.80
N GLY A 336 -1.18 42.66 -12.45
CA GLY A 336 -1.62 42.86 -11.06
C GLY A 336 -0.81 43.88 -10.26
N TYR A 337 0.19 44.51 -10.87
CA TYR A 337 0.98 45.59 -10.28
C TYR A 337 0.84 46.88 -11.09
N ALA A 338 1.05 48.01 -10.43
CA ALA A 338 1.15 49.32 -11.06
C ALA A 338 2.43 50.03 -10.65
N ILE A 339 3.03 50.83 -11.55
CA ILE A 339 4.15 51.73 -11.20
C ILE A 339 3.60 52.85 -10.31
N MET A 340 4.34 53.22 -9.27
CA MET A 340 3.95 54.25 -8.29
C MET A 340 4.29 55.66 -8.78
N GLN A 341 3.33 56.35 -9.39
CA GLN A 341 3.52 57.63 -10.10
C GLN A 341 2.54 58.73 -9.66
N GLY A 342 1.92 58.62 -8.47
CA GLY A 342 0.99 59.64 -7.98
C GLY A 342 -0.45 59.45 -8.46
N GLN A 343 -0.78 58.34 -9.11
CA GLN A 343 -2.09 58.11 -9.71
C GLN A 343 -3.17 57.77 -8.68
N THR A 344 -4.42 58.12 -8.99
CA THR A 344 -5.59 57.69 -8.23
C THR A 344 -5.96 56.23 -8.54
N PHE A 345 -6.70 55.59 -7.63
CA PHE A 345 -7.28 54.26 -7.86
C PHE A 345 -8.69 54.16 -7.26
N ASP A 346 -9.49 53.22 -7.79
CA ASP A 346 -10.81 52.92 -7.26
C ASP A 346 -10.70 52.08 -5.97
N LYS A 347 -11.13 52.66 -4.85
CA LYS A 347 -11.11 52.02 -3.53
C LYS A 347 -12.08 50.84 -3.42
N ALA A 348 -13.17 50.85 -4.18
CA ALA A 348 -14.13 49.74 -4.19
C ALA A 348 -13.57 48.53 -4.95
N ALA A 349 -12.86 48.78 -6.05
CA ALA A 349 -12.18 47.73 -6.82
C ALA A 349 -10.96 47.15 -6.09
N TYR A 350 -10.23 47.98 -5.34
CA TYR A 350 -9.00 47.59 -4.64
C TYR A 350 -9.08 47.87 -3.13
N PRO A 351 -9.92 47.13 -2.38
CA PRO A 351 -10.17 47.41 -0.96
C PRO A 351 -8.93 47.22 -0.08
N LYS A 352 -8.07 46.25 -0.40
CA LYS A 352 -6.80 46.04 0.34
C LYS A 352 -5.79 47.16 0.11
N LEU A 353 -5.70 47.67 -1.12
CA LEU A 353 -4.87 48.83 -1.43
C LEU A 353 -5.41 50.09 -0.74
N ALA A 354 -6.74 50.22 -0.61
CA ALA A 354 -7.38 51.32 0.12
C ALA A 354 -7.08 51.31 1.62
N ILE A 355 -6.75 50.16 2.22
CA ILE A 355 -6.26 50.09 3.60
C ILE A 355 -4.88 50.72 3.70
N ALA A 356 -3.99 50.44 2.75
CA ALA A 356 -2.64 51.00 2.74
C ALA A 356 -2.60 52.49 2.35
N TYR A 357 -3.44 52.89 1.39
CA TYR A 357 -3.55 54.28 0.92
C TYR A 357 -5.01 54.77 1.02
N PRO A 358 -5.47 55.17 2.23
CA PRO A 358 -6.84 55.63 2.44
C PRO A 358 -7.27 56.83 1.59
N SER A 359 -6.29 57.63 1.13
CA SER A 359 -6.50 58.74 0.20
C SER A 359 -7.06 58.31 -1.16
N GLY A 360 -6.91 57.04 -1.54
CA GLY A 360 -7.20 56.59 -2.91
C GLY A 360 -6.15 57.02 -3.93
N VAL A 361 -4.97 57.45 -3.46
CA VAL A 361 -3.85 57.92 -4.30
C VAL A 361 -2.61 57.09 -3.97
N ILE A 362 -2.02 56.48 -4.98
CA ILE A 362 -0.72 55.80 -4.88
C ILE A 362 0.36 56.90 -4.84
N PRO A 363 1.30 56.88 -3.87
CA PRO A 363 2.38 57.86 -3.84
C PRO A 363 3.19 57.92 -5.14
N ASP A 364 3.63 59.11 -5.56
CA ASP A 364 4.64 59.22 -6.62
C ASP A 364 6.01 58.93 -6.01
N MET A 365 6.64 57.85 -6.46
CA MET A 365 7.93 57.39 -5.94
C MET A 365 9.09 57.69 -6.90
N ARG A 366 8.83 58.36 -8.03
CA ARG A 366 9.90 58.72 -8.98
C ARG A 366 10.82 59.77 -8.36
N GLY A 367 12.14 59.51 -8.39
CA GLY A 367 13.14 60.38 -7.76
C GLY A 367 13.19 60.31 -6.22
N TRP A 368 12.28 59.56 -5.58
CA TRP A 368 12.20 59.47 -4.13
C TRP A 368 12.93 58.22 -3.60
N THR A 369 13.64 58.38 -2.48
CA THR A 369 14.22 57.27 -1.72
C THR A 369 13.37 56.99 -0.47
N ILE A 370 13.05 55.72 -0.22
CA ILE A 370 12.32 55.34 1.00
C ILE A 370 13.22 55.50 2.22
N LYS A 371 12.78 56.33 3.17
CA LYS A 371 13.37 56.49 4.50
C LYS A 371 12.39 55.98 5.53
N GLY A 372 12.86 55.17 6.48
CA GLY A 372 12.04 54.71 7.59
C GLY A 372 11.46 55.91 8.34
N LYS A 373 10.15 55.89 8.62
CA LYS A 373 9.50 56.97 9.38
C LYS A 373 10.19 57.06 10.75
N PRO A 374 10.75 58.22 11.14
CA PRO A 374 11.31 58.36 12.47
C PRO A 374 10.23 58.16 13.54
N ALA A 375 10.65 57.83 14.76
CA ALA A 375 9.74 57.61 15.88
C ALA A 375 8.78 58.80 16.07
N SER A 376 9.29 60.03 15.93
CA SER A 376 8.53 61.28 16.01
C SER A 376 8.99 62.29 14.95
N GLY A 377 8.25 63.40 14.80
CA GLY A 377 8.65 64.54 13.96
C GLY A 377 8.28 64.46 12.47
N ARG A 378 7.79 63.31 11.97
CA ARG A 378 7.30 63.16 10.60
C ARG A 378 6.10 62.22 10.50
N ALA A 379 5.17 62.54 9.61
CA ALA A 379 4.04 61.68 9.23
C ALA A 379 4.47 60.60 8.22
N VAL A 380 3.75 59.47 8.18
CA VAL A 380 3.92 58.45 7.15
C VAL A 380 3.58 59.05 5.78
N LEU A 381 4.33 58.67 4.74
CA LEU A 381 4.22 59.24 3.37
C LEU A 381 4.53 60.74 3.24
N SER A 382 5.03 61.41 4.28
CA SER A 382 5.54 62.78 4.11
C SER A 382 6.78 62.80 3.22
N GLN A 383 6.94 63.88 2.44
CA GLN A 383 8.13 64.14 1.64
C GLN A 383 9.15 64.97 2.42
N GLU A 384 10.44 64.75 2.17
CA GLU A 384 11.56 65.51 2.75
C GLU A 384 12.52 65.83 1.62
N GLN A 385 12.70 67.12 1.32
CA GLN A 385 13.64 67.57 0.29
C GLN A 385 15.08 67.24 0.71
N ASP A 386 15.96 67.13 -0.28
CA ASP A 386 17.38 66.96 -0.04
C ASP A 386 17.99 68.22 0.63
N GLY A 387 19.10 68.04 1.33
CA GLY A 387 19.73 69.13 2.07
C GLY A 387 21.14 68.81 2.50
N ILE A 388 22.01 69.82 2.44
CA ILE A 388 23.40 69.73 2.89
C ILE A 388 23.44 70.00 4.41
N LYS A 389 24.22 69.21 5.14
CA LYS A 389 24.44 69.43 6.56
C LYS A 389 25.19 70.75 6.79
N SER A 390 24.75 71.55 7.77
CA SER A 390 25.42 72.80 8.15
C SER A 390 26.91 72.57 8.42
N HIS A 391 27.77 73.38 7.79
CA HIS A 391 29.22 73.33 7.93
C HIS A 391 29.86 74.68 7.58
N THR A 392 31.14 74.86 7.95
CA THR A 392 31.96 76.04 7.63
C THR A 392 33.32 75.61 7.07
N HIS A 393 34.04 76.57 6.48
CA HIS A 393 35.42 76.39 5.98
C HIS A 393 36.36 77.38 6.64
N SER A 394 37.64 77.04 6.74
CA SER A 394 38.68 78.03 7.04
C SER A 394 39.02 78.82 5.77
N ALA A 395 39.35 80.10 5.92
CA ALA A 395 39.73 80.99 4.81
C ALA A 395 40.95 81.84 5.20
N SER A 396 41.77 82.20 4.21
CA SER A 396 42.95 83.07 4.38
C SER A 396 42.99 84.14 3.29
N ALA A 397 43.59 85.29 3.62
CA ALA A 397 43.90 86.35 2.66
C ALA A 397 45.42 86.46 2.51
N SER A 398 45.91 86.68 1.29
CA SER A 398 47.34 86.83 1.02
C SER A 398 47.87 88.18 1.51
N SER A 399 49.10 88.19 2.05
CA SER A 399 49.82 89.44 2.34
C SER A 399 50.05 90.24 1.05
N THR A 400 49.81 91.54 1.10
CA THR A 400 49.99 92.44 -0.04
C THR A 400 50.93 93.59 0.34
N ASP A 401 52.07 93.68 -0.35
CA ASP A 401 53.00 94.79 -0.19
C ASP A 401 52.52 96.00 -1.00
N LEU A 402 52.38 97.16 -0.33
CA LEU A 402 51.93 98.40 -0.95
C LEU A 402 53.07 99.12 -1.71
N GLY A 403 54.32 98.66 -1.56
CA GLY A 403 55.53 99.21 -2.19
C GLY A 403 55.95 100.58 -1.67
N THR A 404 57.16 101.03 -2.04
CA THR A 404 57.73 102.32 -1.63
C THR A 404 57.00 103.51 -2.26
N LYS A 405 56.94 104.65 -1.55
CA LYS A 405 56.41 105.93 -2.03
C LYS A 405 57.42 107.03 -1.73
N THR A 406 57.61 107.97 -2.65
CA THR A 406 58.56 109.10 -2.50
C THR A 406 57.82 110.32 -1.98
N THR A 407 58.36 111.00 -0.97
CA THR A 407 57.80 112.25 -0.46
C THR A 407 58.01 113.40 -1.45
N SER A 408 57.32 114.52 -1.28
CA SER A 408 57.59 115.75 -2.03
C SER A 408 58.97 116.34 -1.69
N SER A 409 59.59 117.06 -2.63
CA SER A 409 60.88 117.75 -2.43
C SER A 409 60.73 119.05 -1.62
N PHE A 410 61.71 119.37 -0.77
CA PHE A 410 61.77 120.60 0.02
C PHE A 410 63.18 121.20 -0.04
N ASP A 411 63.30 122.48 -0.42
CA ASP A 411 64.58 123.20 -0.60
C ASP A 411 64.82 124.22 0.53
N TYR A 412 65.99 124.17 1.16
CA TYR A 412 66.38 125.10 2.24
C TYR A 412 66.86 126.48 1.72
N GLY A 413 67.17 126.60 0.42
CA GLY A 413 67.70 127.83 -0.21
C GLY A 413 69.13 128.20 0.26
N THR A 414 69.58 129.42 -0.08
CA THR A 414 70.89 129.96 0.34
C THR A 414 70.79 130.60 1.73
N LYS A 415 71.78 130.36 2.61
CA LYS A 415 71.89 131.00 3.93
C LYS A 415 73.18 131.82 4.01
N SER A 416 73.10 133.04 4.55
CA SER A 416 74.24 133.95 4.74
C SER A 416 74.93 133.75 6.08
N THR A 417 76.24 134.01 6.15
CA THR A 417 77.02 134.06 7.40
C THR A 417 76.85 135.41 8.10
N ASN A 418 77.32 135.54 9.35
CA ASN A 418 77.41 136.82 10.06
C ASN A 418 78.62 137.66 9.60
N ASN A 419 78.57 138.98 9.76
CA ASN A 419 79.69 139.89 9.45
C ASN A 419 80.66 140.00 10.63
N THR A 420 81.90 139.54 10.44
CA THR A 420 83.00 139.65 11.43
C THR A 420 84.36 139.80 10.72
N GLY A 421 85.43 140.19 11.43
CA GLY A 421 86.81 140.26 10.90
C GLY A 421 87.50 141.64 10.85
N ALA A 422 86.88 142.72 11.32
CA ALA A 422 87.47 144.07 11.33
C ALA A 422 88.55 144.24 12.43
N HIS A 423 89.70 144.84 12.10
CA HIS A 423 90.80 145.12 13.03
C HIS A 423 91.63 146.35 12.61
N THR A 424 92.45 146.90 13.52
CA THR A 424 93.32 148.08 13.29
C THR A 424 94.82 147.73 13.41
N HIS A 425 95.70 148.55 12.84
CA HIS A 425 97.16 148.43 12.93
C HIS A 425 97.77 149.70 13.57
N SER A 426 98.87 149.57 14.33
CA SER A 426 99.63 150.70 14.89
C SER A 426 100.90 151.00 14.08
N LEU A 427 101.20 152.29 13.86
CA LEU A 427 102.38 152.77 13.11
C LEU A 427 103.24 153.72 13.99
N SER A 428 104.56 153.57 13.99
CA SER A 428 105.52 154.52 14.58
C SER A 428 106.78 154.67 13.72
N GLY A 429 107.43 155.84 13.76
CA GLY A 429 108.66 156.16 13.01
C GLY A 429 109.20 157.56 13.36
N SER A 430 110.43 157.88 12.94
CA SER A 430 111.10 159.17 13.21
C SER A 430 111.16 160.06 11.97
N THR A 431 111.06 161.38 12.16
CA THR A 431 111.32 162.39 11.11
C THR A 431 112.82 162.78 11.06
N GLY A 432 113.28 163.46 10.00
CA GLY A 432 114.66 163.97 9.89
C GLY A 432 114.92 165.25 10.71
N SER A 433 116.18 165.61 11.00
CA SER A 433 116.57 166.76 11.83
C SER A 433 116.73 168.08 11.03
N ALA A 434 116.07 169.16 11.45
CA ALA A 434 116.17 170.53 10.89
C ALA A 434 115.78 171.59 11.97
N GLY A 435 116.30 172.84 11.91
CA GLY A 435 115.84 173.96 12.78
C GLY A 435 116.88 174.87 13.48
N VAL A 436 118.17 174.86 13.10
CA VAL A 436 119.24 175.68 13.74
C VAL A 436 119.13 177.17 13.40
N HIS A 437 119.14 178.08 14.40
CA HIS A 437 119.15 179.56 14.22
C HIS A 437 119.78 180.32 15.42
N THR A 438 120.10 181.63 15.28
CA THR A 438 120.73 182.51 16.31
C THR A 438 120.01 183.87 16.47
N HIS A 439 120.17 184.56 17.62
CA HIS A 439 119.57 185.88 17.95
C HIS A 439 120.64 186.92 18.36
N GLY A 440 120.50 188.21 18.00
CA GLY A 440 121.51 189.28 18.22
C GLY A 440 121.04 190.44 19.13
N ASN A 441 121.78 190.67 20.24
CA ASN A 441 121.50 191.69 21.28
C ASN A 441 122.32 192.97 21.06
N GLY A 442 121.77 194.16 21.34
CA GLY A 442 122.52 195.41 21.23
C GLY A 442 122.28 196.40 22.35
N ILE A 443 123.27 196.66 23.22
CA ILE A 443 123.55 197.97 23.87
C ILE A 443 125.08 198.16 24.08
N ARG A 444 125.59 199.37 23.77
CA ARG A 444 127.01 199.85 23.72
C ARG A 444 127.44 200.58 25.01
N TRP A 445 128.75 200.66 25.32
CA TRP A 445 129.28 201.73 26.21
C TRP A 445 130.77 202.15 25.98
N PRO A 446 131.13 203.44 26.20
CA PRO A 446 132.48 204.05 26.06
C PRO A 446 133.18 204.24 27.42
N GLY A 447 134.44 204.69 27.43
CA GLY A 447 135.14 205.12 28.65
C GLY A 447 136.03 206.35 28.43
N GLY A 448 135.90 207.35 29.32
CA GLY A 448 136.76 208.54 29.42
C GLY A 448 136.06 209.76 30.03
N GLY A 449 135.89 209.79 31.36
CA GLY A 449 135.35 210.93 32.13
C GLY A 449 133.84 210.89 32.39
N GLY A 450 133.44 210.94 33.67
CA GLY A 450 132.04 211.09 34.08
C GLY A 450 131.22 209.80 34.15
N SER A 451 130.94 209.40 35.39
CA SER A 451 129.74 208.75 35.93
C SER A 451 128.88 207.77 35.11
N ALA A 452 128.64 206.63 35.76
CA ALA A 452 127.43 205.80 35.76
C ALA A 452 127.02 205.11 34.45
N LEU A 453 127.23 203.78 34.38
CA LEU A 453 126.72 202.93 33.31
C LEU A 453 125.64 202.00 33.88
N ALA A 454 124.40 202.42 33.68
CA ALA A 454 123.20 201.64 33.92
C ALA A 454 122.88 200.80 32.67
N PHE A 455 122.50 199.54 32.88
CA PHE A 455 121.75 198.74 31.91
C PHE A 455 120.37 198.44 32.49
N TYR A 456 119.35 198.67 31.67
CA TYR A 456 117.93 198.76 32.01
C TYR A 456 117.19 197.66 31.22
N ASP A 457 116.55 196.67 31.87
CA ASP A 457 115.46 195.85 31.27
C ASP A 457 114.45 195.16 32.24
N GLY A 458 114.30 195.63 33.48
CA GLY A 458 112.97 195.62 34.14
C GLY A 458 112.75 194.74 35.38
N GLY A 459 113.45 195.02 36.49
CA GLY A 459 113.02 194.51 37.80
C GLY A 459 113.61 195.08 39.11
N GLY A 460 114.88 195.53 39.19
CA GLY A 460 115.36 196.19 40.41
C GLY A 460 116.86 196.52 40.48
N PHE A 461 117.20 197.75 40.86
CA PHE A 461 118.57 198.31 40.84
C PHE A 461 119.56 197.61 41.78
N THR A 462 120.79 197.37 41.31
CA THR A 462 121.91 197.00 42.20
C THR A 462 123.19 197.75 41.83
N TYR A 463 123.81 198.30 42.87
CA TYR A 463 125.01 199.13 42.89
C TYR A 463 126.25 198.24 43.15
N VAL A 464 127.44 198.68 42.73
CA VAL A 464 128.76 198.42 43.38
C VAL A 464 129.40 197.02 43.23
N GLN A 465 130.72 196.82 43.15
CA GLN A 465 131.94 197.58 42.80
C GLN A 465 133.12 196.57 42.92
N ASN A 466 134.26 196.89 42.28
CA ASN A 466 135.63 196.36 42.48
C ASN A 466 135.98 195.05 41.72
N SER A 467 136.20 195.03 40.39
CA SER A 467 137.24 195.66 39.54
C SER A 467 138.60 194.94 39.55
N GLN A 468 139.00 194.31 38.44
CA GLN A 468 140.12 194.79 37.62
C GLN A 468 140.41 193.93 36.37
N TYR A 469 140.75 194.67 35.30
CA TYR A 469 141.50 194.29 34.09
C TYR A 469 140.67 193.48 33.06
N GLN A 470 140.64 193.64 31.71
CA GLN A 470 141.41 194.34 30.64
C GLN A 470 141.49 193.55 29.32
N VAL A 471 141.89 194.28 28.29
CA VAL A 471 141.62 194.00 26.89
C VAL A 471 142.95 193.78 26.18
N SER A 472 143.23 192.57 25.68
CA SER A 472 144.38 192.33 24.81
C SER A 472 143.93 192.12 23.35
N PRO A 473 144.60 192.74 22.37
CA PRO A 473 144.34 192.62 20.95
C PRO A 473 145.44 191.82 20.20
N GLU A 474 145.04 191.05 19.18
CA GLU A 474 145.68 191.16 17.87
C GLU A 474 145.19 192.50 17.29
N THR A 475 145.88 193.64 17.39
CA THR A 475 147.22 194.04 17.86
C THR A 475 147.23 194.85 19.18
N SER A 476 148.06 194.51 20.19
CA SER A 476 148.55 195.37 21.32
C SER A 476 148.09 195.11 22.79
N SER A 477 148.71 194.13 23.46
CA SER A 477 149.14 194.16 24.88
C SER A 477 148.13 193.94 26.05
N TYR A 478 148.14 192.73 26.67
CA TYR A 478 147.61 192.28 28.00
C TYR A 478 146.10 192.47 28.36
N ARG A 479 145.33 191.60 29.05
CA ARG A 479 145.14 190.13 29.25
C ARG A 479 144.13 190.02 30.41
N SER A 480 142.85 189.62 30.20
CA SER A 480 141.90 189.45 31.33
C SER A 480 140.72 188.49 31.18
N TYR A 481 140.18 188.13 32.35
CA TYR A 481 139.27 187.04 32.62
C TYR A 481 137.80 187.48 32.46
N TYR A 482 137.04 186.83 31.57
CA TYR A 482 135.63 187.13 31.28
C TYR A 482 134.74 185.92 31.55
N GLN A 483 133.63 186.16 32.26
CA GLN A 483 132.56 185.19 32.56
C GLN A 483 131.46 185.28 31.49
N ARG A 484 131.03 184.14 30.92
CA ARG A 484 129.89 184.04 29.98
C ARG A 484 128.61 183.63 30.71
N ILE A 485 127.49 184.27 30.37
CA ILE A 485 126.14 183.96 30.85
C ILE A 485 125.32 183.45 29.65
N GLN A 486 124.58 182.34 29.83
CA GLN A 486 123.70 181.73 28.83
C GLN A 486 122.26 182.26 28.96
N THR A 487 121.51 182.29 27.85
CA THR A 487 120.07 182.61 27.85
C THR A 487 119.23 181.47 28.43
N GLN A 488 118.02 181.77 28.90
CA GLN A 488 117.05 180.75 29.37
C GLN A 488 116.53 179.92 28.17
N SER A 489 116.15 178.66 28.41
CA SER A 489 115.71 177.72 27.35
C SER A 489 114.30 178.04 26.82
N ALA A 490 114.14 178.13 25.50
CA ALA A 490 112.86 178.32 24.79
C ALA A 490 112.92 177.67 23.38
N GLY A 491 111.75 177.34 22.77
CA GLY A 491 111.68 176.87 21.37
C GLY A 491 111.05 175.49 21.08
N ALA A 492 110.41 174.84 22.07
CA ALA A 492 109.70 173.58 21.85
C ALA A 492 108.47 173.78 20.93
N HIS A 493 108.38 173.03 19.83
CA HIS A 493 107.22 173.00 18.93
C HIS A 493 107.03 171.59 18.32
N THR A 494 105.86 171.32 17.76
CA THR A 494 105.49 170.04 17.14
C THR A 494 105.00 170.25 15.70
N HIS A 495 105.02 169.17 14.89
CA HIS A 495 104.48 169.12 13.53
C HIS A 495 103.44 167.99 13.41
N SER A 496 102.48 168.11 12.49
CA SER A 496 101.46 167.06 12.22
C SER A 496 101.81 166.24 10.97
N LEU A 497 101.54 164.93 10.99
CA LEU A 497 101.81 163.95 9.90
C LEU A 497 100.54 163.14 9.56
N SER A 498 100.23 162.92 8.27
CA SER A 498 99.08 162.10 7.81
C SER A 498 99.39 161.21 6.58
N GLY A 499 98.74 160.03 6.47
CA GLY A 499 98.87 159.06 5.36
C GLY A 499 97.88 157.87 5.45
N THR A 500 97.78 157.02 4.41
CA THR A 500 96.85 155.85 4.31
C THR A 500 97.60 154.58 3.86
N ALA A 501 97.24 153.40 4.40
CA ALA A 501 97.85 152.10 4.07
C ALA A 501 97.25 151.43 2.80
N ALA A 502 97.95 150.44 2.22
CA ALA A 502 97.51 149.67 1.03
C ALA A 502 96.58 148.48 1.38
N SER A 503 95.75 148.02 0.42
CA SER A 503 94.67 147.02 0.63
C SER A 503 95.11 145.54 0.57
N SER A 504 94.65 144.70 1.51
CA SER A 504 94.80 143.22 1.59
C SER A 504 93.68 142.58 2.46
N GLY A 505 93.31 141.28 2.28
CA GLY A 505 92.42 140.54 3.22
C GLY A 505 91.34 139.53 2.72
N ALA A 506 91.28 139.12 1.45
CA ALA A 506 90.20 138.21 0.95
C ALA A 506 90.39 136.71 1.32
N HIS A 507 89.35 136.03 1.86
CA HIS A 507 89.33 134.57 2.14
C HIS A 507 87.89 133.98 2.24
N ALA A 508 87.74 132.64 2.31
CA ALA A 508 86.47 131.90 2.40
C ALA A 508 86.51 130.73 3.41
N HIS A 509 85.33 130.19 3.81
CA HIS A 509 85.15 129.10 4.80
C HIS A 509 84.23 127.96 4.29
N THR A 510 84.28 126.76 4.91
CA THR A 510 83.42 125.58 4.60
C THR A 510 82.52 125.21 5.80
N VAL A 511 81.23 124.86 5.56
CA VAL A 511 80.23 124.48 6.60
C VAL A 511 79.48 123.19 6.24
N GLY A 512 79.35 122.23 7.18
CA GLY A 512 78.56 120.99 7.01
C GLY A 512 77.18 121.05 7.69
N ILE A 513 76.11 120.57 7.02
CA ILE A 513 74.69 120.65 7.46
C ILE A 513 74.18 119.36 8.15
N GLY A 514 74.50 118.16 7.62
CA GLY A 514 74.03 116.86 8.13
C GLY A 514 72.74 116.32 7.49
N ALA A 515 72.36 115.06 7.82
CA ALA A 515 71.18 114.35 7.30
C ALA A 515 70.07 114.20 8.36
N HIS A 516 68.80 114.04 7.94
CA HIS A 516 67.65 113.79 8.83
C HIS A 516 66.55 112.93 8.19
N THR A 517 65.61 112.38 8.99
CA THR A 517 64.46 111.56 8.55
C THR A 517 63.15 111.96 9.27
N HIS A 518 62.00 111.55 8.71
CA HIS A 518 60.64 111.78 9.26
C HIS A 518 59.85 110.46 9.33
N SER A 519 58.78 110.39 10.13
CA SER A 519 57.83 109.26 10.19
C SER A 519 56.41 109.67 9.72
N VAL A 520 55.68 108.74 9.08
CA VAL A 520 54.30 108.95 8.59
C VAL A 520 53.38 107.79 9.02
N ALA A 521 52.21 108.11 9.57
CA ALA A 521 51.19 107.12 9.96
C ALA A 521 50.21 106.84 8.81
N ILE A 522 49.98 105.56 8.46
CA ILE A 522 49.16 105.14 7.31
C ILE A 522 47.68 104.84 7.67
N GLY A 523 47.39 104.35 8.89
CA GLY A 523 46.03 104.02 9.35
C GLY A 523 45.56 102.59 9.01
N SER A 524 44.33 102.23 9.42
CA SER A 524 43.69 100.92 9.16
C SER A 524 42.66 100.97 8.03
N HIS A 525 42.48 99.86 7.31
CA HIS A 525 41.44 99.67 6.29
C HIS A 525 40.99 98.20 6.19
N GLY A 526 39.95 97.90 5.40
CA GLY A 526 39.41 96.55 5.22
C GLY A 526 38.87 96.27 3.81
N HIS A 527 38.37 95.05 3.59
CA HIS A 527 37.84 94.58 2.29
C HIS A 527 36.51 93.81 2.45
N THR A 528 35.71 93.80 1.39
CA THR A 528 34.54 92.93 1.25
C THR A 528 34.95 91.57 0.67
N ILE A 529 34.49 90.48 1.26
CA ILE A 529 34.75 89.10 0.78
C ILE A 529 33.45 88.47 0.29
N THR A 530 33.49 87.81 -0.87
CA THR A 530 32.37 87.04 -1.45
C THR A 530 32.80 85.59 -1.62
N VAL A 531 32.00 84.65 -1.09
CA VAL A 531 32.19 83.20 -1.28
C VAL A 531 31.13 82.72 -2.27
N ASN A 532 31.57 82.19 -3.42
CA ASN A 532 30.68 81.72 -4.47
C ASN A 532 30.05 80.37 -4.13
N ALA A 533 28.85 80.10 -4.66
CA ALA A 533 28.18 78.80 -4.50
C ALA A 533 28.94 77.67 -5.18
N ALA A 534 28.96 76.48 -4.56
CA ALA A 534 29.57 75.27 -5.11
C ALA A 534 28.69 74.04 -4.79
N GLY A 535 28.45 73.18 -5.78
CA GLY A 535 27.61 71.99 -5.64
C GLY A 535 26.80 71.66 -6.91
N ASN A 536 26.04 70.56 -6.86
CA ASN A 536 25.07 70.16 -7.88
C ASN A 536 23.65 70.64 -7.51
N ALA A 537 22.68 70.40 -8.40
CA ALA A 537 21.28 70.73 -8.17
C ALA A 537 20.63 69.93 -7.03
N GLU A 538 21.07 68.68 -6.81
CA GLU A 538 20.56 67.79 -5.75
C GLU A 538 21.71 67.25 -4.89
N ASN A 539 21.45 67.07 -3.60
CA ASN A 539 22.34 66.38 -2.67
C ASN A 539 22.10 64.87 -2.71
N THR A 540 22.96 64.14 -3.41
CA THR A 540 22.80 62.70 -3.68
C THR A 540 23.74 61.83 -2.86
N VAL A 541 23.30 60.60 -2.56
CA VAL A 541 24.18 59.47 -2.19
C VAL A 541 24.29 58.51 -3.38
N LYS A 542 25.25 57.58 -3.38
CA LYS A 542 25.31 56.51 -4.40
C LYS A 542 23.99 55.73 -4.39
N ASN A 543 23.33 55.62 -5.54
CA ASN A 543 22.03 54.97 -5.70
C ASN A 543 21.94 54.21 -7.03
N ILE A 544 20.95 53.33 -7.16
CA ILE A 544 20.60 52.60 -8.39
C ILE A 544 19.11 52.80 -8.63
N ALA A 545 18.74 53.12 -9.87
CA ALA A 545 17.35 53.34 -10.26
C ALA A 545 16.59 52.01 -10.38
N PHE A 546 15.46 51.92 -9.68
CA PHE A 546 14.43 50.88 -9.83
C PHE A 546 13.08 51.55 -9.99
N ASN A 547 12.17 50.93 -10.73
CA ASN A 547 10.78 51.37 -10.76
C ASN A 547 10.07 50.87 -9.51
N TYR A 548 9.60 51.77 -8.65
CA TYR A 548 8.74 51.37 -7.55
C TYR A 548 7.38 50.94 -8.10
N ILE A 549 6.99 49.69 -7.85
CA ILE A 549 5.68 49.14 -8.19
C ILE A 549 4.90 48.77 -6.92
N VAL A 550 3.59 48.66 -7.04
CA VAL A 550 2.70 48.25 -5.96
C VAL A 550 1.69 47.21 -6.43
N ARG A 551 1.41 46.20 -5.61
CA ARG A 551 0.38 45.19 -5.90
C ARG A 551 -1.01 45.79 -5.69
N LEU A 552 -1.92 45.53 -6.62
CA LEU A 552 -3.26 46.13 -6.62
C LEU A 552 -4.29 45.39 -5.75
N ALA A 553 -4.29 44.05 -5.75
CA ALA A 553 -5.30 43.21 -5.07
C ALA A 553 -4.70 42.07 -4.27
#